data_AF-A0A965C397-F1
#
_entry.id   AF-A0A965C397-F1
#
_cell.length_a   1.000
_cell.length_b   1.000
_cell.length_c   1.000
_cell.angle_alpha   90.00
_cell.angle_beta   90.00
_cell.angle_gamma   90.00
#
_symmetry.space_group_name_H-M   'P 1'
#
loop_
_entity.id
_entity.type
_entity.pdbx_description
1 polymer ?
#
loop_
_entity_poly.entity_id
_entity_poly.type
_entity_poly.pdbx_seq_one_letter_code
_entity_poly.pdbx_strand_id
1 'polypeptide(L)'
;TPGNLMGRVRVATTGTIAEDGTVGPIGALRQKTVAVRRAGAKVFLVPKSQTAAELAAARKAAGKSLAVVPVGTLAIGRAGAVNAALLSASILALEDAALAKRLIAWRAAQTESVPESPV
;
A
#
# COMPACT_ATOMS: atom_id res chain seq x y z
N THR A 1 -13.13 -14.27 5.65
CA THR A 1 -14.37 -13.49 5.84
C THR A 1 -14.74 -12.83 4.53
N PRO A 2 -15.96 -13.04 3.99
CA PRO A 2 -16.51 -12.11 3.02
C PRO A 2 -16.65 -10.75 3.74
N GLY A 3 -15.96 -9.72 3.26
CA GLY A 3 -15.94 -8.40 3.89
C GLY A 3 -14.66 -7.61 3.62
N ASN A 4 -14.68 -6.33 3.97
CA ASN A 4 -13.55 -5.40 3.81
C ASN A 4 -12.36 -5.80 4.73
N LEU A 5 -11.30 -6.37 4.14
CA LEU A 5 -10.08 -6.80 4.83
C LEU A 5 -9.45 -5.70 5.71
N MET A 6 -9.45 -4.46 5.18
CA MET A 6 -8.81 -3.29 5.79
C MET A 6 -9.70 -2.58 6.81
N GLY A 7 -10.99 -2.95 6.90
CA GLY A 7 -11.95 -2.27 7.77
C GLY A 7 -11.98 -0.76 7.51
N ARG A 8 -11.70 0.04 8.55
CA ARG A 8 -11.65 1.52 8.46
C ARG A 8 -10.27 2.10 8.12
N VAL A 9 -9.26 1.24 7.93
CA VAL A 9 -7.89 1.69 7.63
C VAL A 9 -7.83 2.25 6.22
N ARG A 10 -7.32 3.47 6.10
CA ARG A 10 -7.08 4.13 4.81
C ARG A 10 -5.63 4.00 4.39
N VAL A 11 -5.43 3.67 3.12
CA VAL A 11 -4.14 3.57 2.44
C VAL A 11 -4.15 4.54 1.28
N ALA A 12 -3.04 5.24 1.06
CA ALA A 12 -2.84 6.04 -0.13
C ALA A 12 -1.64 5.52 -0.91
N THR A 13 -1.67 5.69 -2.22
CA THR A 13 -0.59 5.32 -3.13
C THR A 13 -0.40 6.43 -4.15
N THR A 14 0.84 6.65 -4.60
CA THR A 14 1.14 7.62 -5.66
C THR A 14 2.28 7.13 -6.53
N GLY A 15 2.31 7.60 -7.77
CA GLY A 15 3.35 7.26 -8.74
C GLY A 15 2.75 7.23 -10.14
N THR A 16 3.58 7.52 -11.14
CA THR A 16 3.29 7.11 -12.50
C THR A 16 3.62 5.63 -12.60
N ILE A 17 2.70 4.79 -13.08
CA ILE A 17 2.99 3.36 -13.30
C ILE A 17 3.24 3.18 -14.80
N ALA A 18 4.46 2.78 -15.15
CA ALA A 18 4.83 2.44 -16.53
C ALA A 18 4.25 1.07 -16.94
N GLU A 19 4.31 0.74 -18.24
CA GLU A 19 3.74 -0.49 -18.80
C GLU A 19 4.33 -1.78 -18.19
N ASP A 20 5.57 -1.71 -17.73
CA ASP A 20 6.27 -2.78 -17.02
C ASP A 20 5.94 -2.84 -15.51
N GLY A 21 5.07 -1.96 -15.03
CA GLY A 21 4.71 -1.83 -13.62
C GLY A 21 5.68 -1.00 -12.78
N THR A 22 6.71 -0.41 -13.38
CA THR A 22 7.66 0.46 -12.67
C THR A 22 6.96 1.71 -12.15
N VAL A 23 7.14 1.99 -10.86
CA VAL A 23 6.58 3.19 -10.22
C VAL A 23 7.58 4.34 -10.33
N GLY A 24 7.28 5.30 -11.19
CA GLY A 24 8.07 6.50 -11.46
C GLY A 24 7.93 7.58 -10.39
N PRO A 25 8.91 8.50 -10.31
CA PRO A 25 8.94 9.57 -9.33
C PRO A 25 7.78 10.55 -9.53
N ILE A 26 7.49 11.32 -8.47
CA ILE A 26 6.40 12.29 -8.43
C ILE A 26 6.88 13.64 -7.91
N GLY A 27 6.23 14.69 -8.41
CA GLY A 27 6.37 16.03 -7.84
C GLY A 27 5.67 16.17 -6.49
N ALA A 28 6.16 17.13 -5.69
CA ALA A 28 5.54 17.61 -4.45
C ALA A 28 5.30 16.51 -3.39
N LEU A 29 6.25 15.56 -3.25
CA LEU A 29 6.13 14.42 -2.33
C LEU A 29 5.82 14.86 -0.89
N ARG A 30 6.50 15.90 -0.40
CA ARG A 30 6.25 16.43 0.95
C ARG A 30 4.81 16.93 1.12
N GLN A 31 4.31 17.70 0.15
CA GLN A 31 2.96 18.27 0.16
C GLN A 31 1.90 17.15 0.10
N LYS A 32 2.09 16.17 -0.78
CA LYS A 32 1.22 14.99 -0.85
C LYS A 32 1.23 14.20 0.45
N THR A 33 2.38 14.06 1.09
CA THR A 33 2.48 13.39 2.40
C THR A 33 1.66 14.11 3.47
N VAL A 34 1.72 15.45 3.51
CA VAL A 34 0.88 16.24 4.43
C VAL A 34 -0.61 16.03 4.15
N ALA A 35 -1.01 16.04 2.87
CA ALA A 35 -2.40 15.81 2.46
C ALA A 35 -2.88 14.42 2.87
N VAL A 36 -2.10 13.37 2.58
CA VAL A 36 -2.40 11.98 2.94
C VAL A 36 -2.51 11.78 4.45
N ARG A 37 -1.61 12.39 5.21
CA ARG A 37 -1.66 12.39 6.68
C ARG A 37 -2.92 13.07 7.19
N ARG A 38 -3.27 14.25 6.66
CA ARG A 38 -4.50 14.98 7.04
C ARG A 38 -5.77 14.21 6.67
N ALA A 39 -5.72 13.46 5.56
CA ALA A 39 -6.77 12.54 5.17
C ALA A 39 -6.85 11.29 6.08
N GLY A 40 -5.97 11.16 7.10
CA GLY A 40 -6.03 10.09 8.08
C GLY A 40 -5.69 8.71 7.53
N ALA A 41 -4.87 8.63 6.48
CA ALA A 41 -4.29 7.37 6.04
C ALA A 41 -3.24 6.87 7.04
N LYS A 42 -3.03 5.54 7.08
CA LYS A 42 -2.02 4.88 7.92
C LYS A 42 -0.78 4.50 7.15
N VAL A 43 -0.93 4.23 5.85
CA VAL A 43 0.17 3.88 4.95
C VAL A 43 0.10 4.76 3.71
N PHE A 44 1.25 5.29 3.31
CA PHE A 44 1.45 5.99 2.05
C PHE A 44 2.55 5.30 1.26
N LEU A 45 2.17 4.62 0.17
CA LEU A 45 3.14 4.02 -0.75
C LEU A 45 3.65 5.10 -1.70
N VAL A 46 4.98 5.25 -1.75
CA VAL A 46 5.66 6.27 -2.54
C VAL A 46 6.71 5.62 -3.44
N PRO A 47 7.06 6.22 -4.59
CA PRO A 47 8.06 5.64 -5.49
C PRO A 47 9.43 5.56 -4.82
N LYS A 48 10.12 4.41 -4.94
CA LYS A 48 11.51 4.26 -4.46
C LYS A 48 12.50 5.11 -5.26
N SER A 49 12.12 5.55 -6.46
CA SER A 49 12.88 6.39 -7.37
C SER A 49 12.97 7.86 -6.94
N GLN A 50 12.33 8.25 -5.83
CA GLN A 50 12.52 9.55 -5.20
C GLN A 50 13.92 9.68 -4.64
N THR A 51 14.42 10.92 -4.60
CA THR A 51 15.72 11.18 -3.95
C THR A 51 15.65 10.91 -2.44
N ALA A 52 16.79 10.59 -1.83
CA ALA A 52 16.88 10.38 -0.39
C ALA A 52 16.42 11.61 0.42
N ALA A 53 16.74 12.82 -0.07
CA ALA A 53 16.31 14.07 0.55
C ALA A 53 14.79 14.23 0.55
N GLU A 54 14.12 13.90 -0.56
CA GLU A 54 12.66 13.95 -0.65
C GLU A 54 12.00 12.91 0.26
N LEU A 55 12.51 11.67 0.30
CA LEU A 55 12.00 10.63 1.19
C LEU A 55 12.16 11.01 2.66
N ALA A 56 13.30 11.62 3.04
CA ALA A 56 13.52 12.15 4.38
C ALA A 56 12.53 13.28 4.72
N ALA A 57 12.32 14.22 3.79
CA ALA A 57 11.36 15.30 3.95
C ALA A 57 9.91 14.79 4.07
N ALA A 58 9.55 13.76 3.30
CA ALA A 58 8.26 13.10 3.37
C ALA A 58 8.05 12.44 4.73
N ARG A 59 9.01 11.63 5.19
CA ARG A 59 8.94 10.98 6.53
C ARG A 59 8.82 12.01 7.65
N LYS A 60 9.58 13.12 7.60
CA LYS A 60 9.44 14.23 8.54
C LYS A 60 8.03 14.84 8.50
N ALA A 61 7.46 15.02 7.31
CA ALA A 61 6.11 15.53 7.13
C ALA A 61 5.02 14.51 7.52
N ALA A 62 5.30 13.21 7.51
CA ALA A 62 4.38 12.16 7.93
C ALA A 62 4.23 12.10 9.46
N GLY A 63 5.32 12.35 10.19
CA GLY A 63 5.35 12.20 11.65
C GLY A 63 5.09 10.75 12.07
N LYS A 64 4.59 10.55 13.30
CA LYS A 64 4.34 9.20 13.86
C LYS A 64 3.04 8.56 13.38
N SER A 65 2.16 9.31 12.71
CA SER A 65 0.80 8.89 12.40
C SER A 65 0.62 8.22 11.03
N LEU A 66 1.62 8.32 10.15
CA LEU A 66 1.57 7.84 8.77
C LEU A 66 2.90 7.14 8.41
N ALA A 67 2.82 5.88 8.00
CA ALA A 67 3.98 5.14 7.48
C ALA A 67 4.22 5.51 6.00
N VAL A 68 5.40 6.05 5.68
CA VAL A 68 5.83 6.32 4.30
C VAL A 68 6.71 5.18 3.81
N VAL A 69 6.21 4.42 2.84
CA VAL A 69 6.79 3.14 2.43
C VAL A 69 7.21 3.23 0.95
N PRO A 70 8.52 3.20 0.65
CA PRO A 70 9.00 3.18 -0.72
C PRO A 70 8.65 1.87 -1.43
N VAL A 71 8.18 1.95 -2.68
CA VAL A 71 7.87 0.79 -3.54
C VAL A 71 8.51 0.95 -4.92
N GLY A 72 8.93 -0.17 -5.51
CA GLY A 72 9.56 -0.18 -6.83
C GLY A 72 8.60 -0.47 -7.97
N THR A 73 7.75 -1.48 -7.79
CA THR A 73 6.88 -1.99 -8.84
C THR A 73 5.50 -2.32 -8.27
N LEU A 74 4.47 -2.06 -9.06
CA LEU A 74 3.10 -2.50 -8.83
C LEU A 74 2.48 -2.83 -10.19
N ALA A 75 1.56 -3.80 -10.23
CA ALA A 75 0.78 -4.05 -11.44
C ALA A 75 -0.03 -2.79 -11.84
N ILE A 76 -0.40 -2.69 -13.11
CA ILE A 76 -1.21 -1.56 -13.60
C ILE A 76 -2.68 -1.74 -13.20
N GLY A 77 -3.36 -0.62 -12.97
CA GLY A 77 -4.81 -0.58 -12.77
C GLY A 77 -5.28 -1.32 -11.51
N ARG A 78 -6.39 -2.06 -11.63
CA ARG A 78 -7.07 -2.69 -10.49
C ARG A 78 -6.17 -3.69 -9.75
N ALA A 79 -5.40 -4.49 -10.47
CA ALA A 79 -4.49 -5.48 -9.87
C ALA A 79 -3.43 -4.78 -8.99
N GLY A 80 -2.87 -3.66 -9.46
CA GLY A 80 -1.94 -2.84 -8.69
C GLY A 80 -2.55 -2.30 -7.40
N ALA A 81 -3.76 -1.76 -7.49
CA ALA A 81 -4.47 -1.21 -6.34
C ALA A 81 -4.77 -2.28 -5.28
N VAL A 82 -5.19 -3.48 -5.70
CA VAL A 82 -5.42 -4.62 -4.79
C VAL A 82 -4.11 -5.05 -4.13
N ASN A 83 -3.04 -5.21 -4.92
CA ASN A 83 -1.74 -5.61 -4.39
C ASN A 83 -1.14 -4.57 -3.44
N ALA A 84 -1.30 -3.28 -3.73
CA ALA A 84 -0.92 -2.20 -2.83
C ALA A 84 -1.68 -2.24 -1.49
N ALA A 85 -2.98 -2.54 -1.54
CA ALA A 85 -3.78 -2.71 -0.33
C ALA A 85 -3.31 -3.93 0.49
N LEU A 86 -3.04 -5.07 -0.16
CA LEU A 86 -2.53 -6.28 0.50
C LEU A 86 -1.12 -6.09 1.08
N LEU A 87 -0.24 -5.36 0.38
CA LEU A 87 1.07 -4.99 0.89
C LEU A 87 0.92 -4.13 2.15
N SER A 88 0.05 -3.13 2.11
CA SER A 88 -0.23 -2.26 3.25
C SER A 88 -0.86 -3.03 4.42
N ALA A 89 -1.75 -3.98 4.14
CA ALA A 89 -2.30 -4.89 5.13
C ALA A 89 -1.19 -5.71 5.81
N SER A 90 -0.22 -6.20 5.02
CA SER A 90 0.90 -7.00 5.51
C SER A 90 1.83 -6.19 6.42
N ILE A 91 2.05 -4.90 6.09
CA ILE A 91 2.84 -3.98 6.92
C ILE A 91 2.15 -3.74 8.27
N LEU A 92 0.85 -3.41 8.25
CA LEU A 92 0.10 -3.12 9.47
C LEU A 92 -0.16 -4.35 10.34
N ALA A 93 -0.27 -5.53 9.73
CA ALA A 93 -0.45 -6.80 10.43
C ALA A 93 0.72 -7.17 11.36
N LEU A 94 1.90 -6.56 11.18
CA LEU A 94 3.03 -6.74 12.09
C LEU A 94 2.74 -6.21 13.49
N GLU A 95 1.84 -5.23 13.62
CA GLU A 95 1.47 -4.60 14.90
C GLU A 95 0.00 -4.83 15.28
N ASP A 96 -0.84 -5.30 14.35
CA ASP A 96 -2.26 -5.60 14.57
C ASP A 96 -2.55 -7.10 14.38
N ALA A 97 -2.59 -7.84 15.49
CA ALA A 97 -2.86 -9.28 15.49
C ALA A 97 -4.25 -9.65 14.93
N ALA A 98 -5.25 -8.77 15.04
CA ALA A 98 -6.57 -9.01 14.48
C ALA A 98 -6.55 -8.87 12.96
N LEU A 99 -5.84 -7.87 12.43
CA LEU A 99 -5.60 -7.74 10.99
C LEU A 99 -4.77 -8.91 10.45
N ALA A 100 -3.74 -9.34 11.17
CA ALA A 100 -2.94 -10.51 10.79
C ALA A 100 -3.81 -11.76 10.60
N LYS A 101 -4.70 -12.06 11.55
CA LYS A 101 -5.67 -13.16 11.43
C LYS A 101 -6.56 -13.03 10.20
N ARG A 102 -7.09 -11.82 9.93
CA ARG A 102 -7.91 -11.57 8.73
C ARG A 102 -7.12 -11.77 7.43
N LEU A 103 -5.88 -11.31 7.38
CA LEU A 103 -5.01 -11.44 6.21
C LEU A 103 -4.65 -12.90 5.92
N ILE A 104 -4.33 -13.68 6.96
CA ILE A 104 -4.06 -15.13 6.83
C ILE A 104 -5.31 -15.84 6.30
N ALA A 105 -6.47 -15.59 6.89
CA ALA A 105 -7.73 -16.17 6.44
C ALA A 105 -8.08 -15.78 5.00
N TRP A 106 -7.80 -14.53 4.60
CA TRP A 106 -8.00 -14.07 3.23
C TRP A 106 -7.09 -14.81 2.25
N ARG A 107 -5.81 -15.01 2.58
CA ARG A 107 -4.87 -15.76 1.73
C ARG A 107 -5.29 -17.22 1.58
N ALA A 108 -5.68 -17.88 2.68
CA ALA A 108 -6.17 -19.26 2.64
C ALA A 108 -7.39 -19.41 1.72
N ALA A 109 -8.37 -18.52 1.86
CA ALA A 109 -9.56 -18.52 1.01
C ALA A 109 -9.27 -18.24 -0.48
N GLN A 110 -8.27 -17.40 -0.78
CA GLN A 110 -7.84 -17.19 -2.16
C GLN A 110 -7.19 -18.43 -2.75
N THR A 111 -6.35 -19.13 -1.99
CA THR A 111 -5.75 -20.40 -2.43
C THR A 111 -6.82 -21.46 -2.70
N GLU A 112 -7.78 -21.61 -1.79
CA GLU A 112 -8.90 -22.57 -1.93
C GLU A 112 -9.82 -22.26 -3.13
N SER A 113 -9.88 -20.99 -3.56
CA SER A 113 -10.74 -20.57 -4.67
C SER A 113 -10.19 -20.91 -6.07
N VAL A 114 -8.98 -21.43 -6.18
CA VAL A 114 -8.37 -21.80 -7.46
C VAL A 114 -8.80 -23.21 -7.86
N PRO A 115 -9.45 -23.42 -9.02
CA PRO A 115 -9.86 -24.75 -9.45
C PRO A 115 -8.67 -25.62 -9.88
N GLU A 116 -8.75 -26.94 -9.62
CA GLU A 116 -7.73 -27.93 -9.97
C GLU A 116 -7.58 -28.14 -11.49
N SER A 117 -8.54 -27.69 -12.29
CA SER A 117 -8.50 -27.81 -13.74
C SER A 117 -9.15 -26.60 -14.42
N PRO A 118 -8.68 -26.21 -15.62
CA PRO A 118 -9.31 -25.16 -16.41
C PRO A 118 -10.74 -25.57 -16.76
N VAL A 119 -11.65 -24.59 -16.79
CA VAL A 119 -13.00 -24.73 -17.33
C VAL A 119 -13.04 -24.44 -18.82
#